data_AF-A0A813JIW2-F1
#
_entry.id   AF-A0A813JIW2-F1
#
_cell.length_a   1.000
_cell.length_b   1.000
_cell.length_c   1.000
_cell.angle_alpha   90.00
_cell.angle_beta   90.00
_cell.angle_gamma   90.00
#
_symmetry.space_group_name_H-M   'P 1'
#
loop_
_entity.id
_entity.type
_entity.pdbx_description
1 polymer ?
#
loop_
_entity_poly.entity_id
_entity_poly.type
_entity_poly.pdbx_seq_one_letter_code
_entity_poly.pdbx_strand_id
1 'polypeptide(L)'
;DADCMEKLARNPEVRKHLADPGFLQQIEKLRALACDPELEDCTDLMKVSSVGQKIAQAGHKDPRVMQALMALQGQGLIVEESDLKRAEGFGDMQRREPVQLEQLLLVKDLQDPDEAKTKGNEYFKSGNFNAALAHYEKALELLKAKDEVPAASIATLLSNSALCLLKLKWPDRAKKCASQALAAVRSAEDATFDQSKLFYRRALACEALEDYAMAVEDMSRALQQAKK
;
A
#
# COMPACT_ATOMS: atom_id res chain seq x y z
N ASP A 1 -2.80 28.49 8.09
CA ASP A 1 -2.39 28.58 6.68
C ASP A 1 -2.82 27.42 5.80
N ALA A 2 -3.73 27.66 4.87
CA ALA A 2 -3.98 26.78 3.72
C ALA A 2 -2.78 26.72 2.73
N ASP A 3 -1.87 27.70 2.83
CA ASP A 3 -0.69 27.90 1.97
C ASP A 3 0.38 26.80 2.12
N CYS A 4 0.46 26.13 3.29
CA CYS A 4 1.50 25.12 3.55
C CYS A 4 1.37 23.88 2.65
N MET A 5 0.17 23.29 2.54
CA MET A 5 -0.05 22.11 1.70
C MET A 5 0.13 22.42 0.22
N GLU A 6 -0.24 23.63 -0.21
CA GLU A 6 -0.03 24.07 -1.59
C GLU A 6 1.45 24.20 -1.91
N LYS A 7 2.25 24.78 -1.00
CA LYS A 7 3.72 24.83 -1.11
C LYS A 7 4.35 23.44 -1.20
N LEU A 8 3.93 22.51 -0.35
CA LEU A 8 4.40 21.12 -0.40
C LEU A 8 4.03 20.45 -1.72
N ALA A 9 2.82 20.67 -2.23
CA ALA A 9 2.35 20.12 -3.50
C ALA A 9 3.12 20.68 -4.72
N ARG A 10 3.69 21.89 -4.63
CA ARG A 10 4.54 22.47 -5.70
C ARG A 10 5.90 21.77 -5.80
N ASN A 11 6.42 21.23 -4.70
CA ASN A 11 7.69 20.49 -4.70
C ASN A 11 7.50 19.06 -5.23
N PRO A 12 8.13 18.67 -6.37
CA PRO A 12 7.98 17.33 -6.94
C PRO A 12 8.37 16.19 -5.99
N GLU A 13 9.41 16.40 -5.19
CA GLU A 13 9.94 15.40 -4.26
C GLU A 13 9.00 15.14 -3.09
N VAL A 14 8.27 16.16 -2.62
CA VAL A 14 7.26 15.96 -1.58
C VAL A 14 5.95 15.46 -2.17
N ARG A 15 5.59 15.91 -3.39
CA ARG A 15 4.34 15.56 -4.06
C ARG A 15 4.14 14.04 -4.16
N LYS A 16 5.20 13.27 -4.39
CA LYS A 16 5.13 11.80 -4.48
C LYS A 16 4.64 11.14 -3.18
N HIS A 17 4.83 11.79 -2.04
CA HIS A 17 4.40 11.32 -0.73
C HIS A 17 2.97 11.73 -0.37
N LEU A 18 2.37 12.69 -1.08
CA LEU A 18 1.01 13.16 -0.78
C LEU A 18 -0.09 12.13 -1.06
N ALA A 19 0.21 11.06 -1.79
CA ALA A 19 -0.71 9.93 -1.96
C ALA A 19 -0.67 8.94 -0.78
N ASP A 20 0.30 9.05 0.14
CA ASP A 20 0.47 8.15 1.27
C ASP A 20 -0.35 8.66 2.48
N PRO A 21 -1.34 7.88 2.97
CA PRO A 21 -2.18 8.32 4.09
C PRO A 21 -1.39 8.54 5.38
N GLY A 22 -0.36 7.72 5.64
CA GLY A 22 0.46 7.84 6.84
C GLY A 22 1.29 9.12 6.86
N PHE A 23 1.81 9.54 5.69
CA PHE A 23 2.48 10.82 5.54
C PHE A 23 1.52 12.00 5.78
N LEU A 24 0.34 11.98 5.16
CA LEU A 24 -0.65 13.06 5.34
C LEU A 24 -1.07 13.20 6.81
N GLN A 25 -1.34 12.08 7.49
CA GLN A 25 -1.68 12.07 8.91
C GLN A 25 -0.57 12.69 9.76
N GLN A 26 0.69 12.39 9.44
CA GLN A 26 1.82 12.93 10.17
C GLN A 26 1.99 14.44 9.93
N ILE A 27 1.84 14.92 8.70
CA ILE A 27 1.88 16.36 8.38
C ILE A 27 0.74 17.11 9.08
N GLU A 28 -0.48 16.56 9.10
CA GLU A 28 -1.61 17.16 9.78
C GLU A 28 -1.38 17.24 11.30
N LYS A 29 -0.84 16.18 11.91
CA LYS A 29 -0.46 16.18 13.33
C LYS A 29 0.58 17.26 13.65
N LEU A 30 1.61 17.42 12.82
CA LEU A 30 2.63 18.45 13.02
C LEU A 30 2.08 19.86 12.81
N ARG A 31 1.19 20.03 11.83
CA ARG A 31 0.48 21.29 11.61
C ARG A 31 -0.40 21.66 12.80
N ALA A 32 -1.13 20.71 13.37
CA ALA A 32 -1.95 20.95 14.56
C ALA A 32 -1.10 21.40 15.76
N LEU A 33 0.10 20.83 15.92
CA LEU A 33 1.05 21.28 16.95
C LEU A 33 1.59 22.70 16.69
N ALA A 34 1.80 23.08 15.42
CA ALA A 34 2.34 24.38 15.06
C ALA A 34 1.28 25.50 15.08
N CYS A 35 0.01 25.18 14.84
CA CYS A 35 -1.12 26.12 14.82
C CYS A 35 -1.95 26.09 16.12
N ASP A 36 -1.37 25.64 17.23
CA ASP A 36 -2.05 25.66 18.53
C ASP A 36 -2.34 27.12 18.93
N PRO A 37 -3.61 27.52 19.17
CA PRO A 37 -3.96 28.88 19.57
C PRO A 37 -3.23 29.35 20.85
N GLU A 38 -2.82 28.42 21.72
CA GLU A 38 -2.03 28.75 22.91
C GLU A 38 -0.61 29.26 22.58
N LEU A 39 -0.14 29.06 21.33
CA LEU A 39 1.18 29.51 20.86
C LEU A 39 1.18 30.92 20.26
N GLU A 40 0.03 31.43 19.78
CA GLU A 40 -0.03 32.72 19.04
C GLU A 40 0.31 33.93 19.93
N ASP A 41 -0.03 33.87 21.22
CA ASP A 41 0.24 34.94 22.21
C ASP A 41 1.17 34.44 23.33
N CYS A 42 1.92 33.37 23.06
CA CYS A 42 2.75 32.70 24.06
C CYS A 42 4.07 33.44 24.26
N THR A 43 4.23 34.11 25.40
CA THR A 43 5.51 34.68 25.85
C THR A 43 6.46 33.62 26.42
N ASP A 44 5.97 32.40 26.66
CA ASP A 44 6.74 31.29 27.17
C ASP A 44 7.59 30.65 26.06
N LEU A 45 8.81 31.17 25.91
CA LEU A 45 9.83 30.66 25.00
C LEU A 45 10.10 29.16 25.17
N MET A 46 9.92 28.59 26.37
CA MET A 46 10.11 27.14 26.57
C MET A 46 9.04 26.34 25.84
N LYS A 47 7.78 26.78 25.88
CA LYS A 47 6.69 26.12 25.15
C LYS A 47 6.90 26.18 23.64
N VAL A 48 7.22 27.35 23.10
CA VAL A 48 7.49 27.53 21.65
C VAL A 48 8.69 26.68 21.22
N SER A 49 9.78 26.69 21.99
CA SER A 49 10.95 25.84 21.72
C SER A 49 10.62 24.36 21.80
N SER A 50 9.76 23.93 22.73
CA SER A 50 9.37 22.53 22.86
C SER A 50 8.59 22.01 21.65
N VAL A 51 7.74 22.85 21.05
CA VAL A 51 7.00 22.52 19.82
C VAL A 51 7.98 22.41 18.65
N GLY A 52 8.90 23.37 18.52
CA GLY A 52 9.98 23.31 17.52
C GLY A 52 10.82 22.03 17.63
N GLN A 53 11.18 21.62 18.86
CA GLN A 53 11.90 20.37 19.11
C GLN A 53 11.09 19.12 18.70
N LYS A 54 9.78 19.08 18.98
CA LYS A 54 8.91 17.97 18.57
C LYS A 54 8.81 17.84 17.05
N ILE A 55 8.69 18.97 16.35
CA ILE A 55 8.63 19.01 14.89
C ILE A 55 9.97 18.54 14.30
N ALA A 56 11.10 19.04 14.82
CA ALA A 56 12.43 18.62 14.39
C ALA A 56 12.66 17.12 14.65
N GLN A 57 12.25 16.61 15.82
CA GLN A 57 12.33 15.19 16.16
C GLN A 57 11.51 14.32 15.20
N ALA A 58 10.32 14.78 14.79
CA ALA A 58 9.51 14.08 13.79
C ALA A 58 10.20 14.05 12.42
N GLY A 59 10.86 15.14 12.02
CA GLY A 59 11.69 15.15 10.81
C GLY A 59 12.87 14.17 10.88
N HIS A 60 13.57 14.09 12.01
CA HIS A 60 14.69 13.15 12.16
C HIS A 60 14.27 11.68 12.10
N LYS A 61 13.01 11.38 12.43
CA LYS A 61 12.45 10.02 12.39
C LYS A 61 11.92 9.66 11.01
N ASP A 62 11.14 10.54 10.38
CA ASP A 62 10.55 10.30 9.06
C ASP A 62 11.27 11.16 8.00
N PRO A 63 12.07 10.56 7.11
CA PRO A 63 12.77 11.27 6.05
C PRO A 63 11.84 12.10 5.15
N ARG A 64 10.59 11.67 4.95
CA ARG A 64 9.59 12.40 4.15
C ARG A 64 9.16 13.67 4.87
N VAL A 65 9.03 13.61 6.19
CA VAL A 65 8.74 14.80 7.02
C VAL A 65 9.93 15.76 6.97
N MET A 66 11.17 15.27 7.10
CA MET A 66 12.35 16.12 6.93
C MET A 66 12.35 16.80 5.56
N GLN A 67 12.06 16.02 4.51
CA GLN A 67 11.98 16.53 3.14
C GLN A 67 10.91 17.63 2.99
N ALA A 68 9.74 17.45 3.61
CA ALA A 68 8.69 18.47 3.62
C ALA A 68 9.11 19.73 4.39
N LEU A 69 9.76 19.59 5.55
CA LEU A 69 10.26 20.72 6.34
C LEU A 69 11.32 21.52 5.57
N MET A 70 12.27 20.85 4.93
CA MET A 70 13.27 21.49 4.08
C MET A 70 12.60 22.20 2.88
N ALA A 71 11.62 21.56 2.25
CA ALA A 71 10.87 22.15 1.13
C ALA A 71 10.14 23.44 1.52
N LEU A 72 9.56 23.51 2.73
CA LEU A 72 8.92 24.72 3.25
C LEU A 72 9.92 25.86 3.51
N GLN A 73 11.18 25.52 3.79
CA GLN A 73 12.29 26.47 3.93
C GLN A 73 12.92 26.86 2.57
N GLY A 74 12.36 26.36 1.46
CA GLY A 74 12.89 26.60 0.11
C GLY A 74 14.12 25.75 -0.23
N GLN A 75 14.44 24.74 0.59
CA GLN A 75 15.54 23.81 0.37
C GLN A 75 15.02 22.50 -0.24
N GLY A 76 15.75 21.96 -1.22
CA GLY A 76 15.49 20.64 -1.75
C GLY A 76 16.27 19.59 -0.95
N LEU A 77 15.59 18.54 -0.51
CA LEU A 77 16.23 17.35 0.05
C LEU A 77 15.82 16.16 -0.82
N ILE A 78 16.79 15.36 -1.27
CA ILE A 78 16.53 14.08 -1.93
C ILE A 78 16.60 13.01 -0.84
N VAL A 79 15.57 12.18 -0.78
CA VAL A 79 15.48 11.06 0.16
C VAL A 79 15.62 9.77 -0.63
N GLU A 80 16.61 8.97 -0.26
CA GLU A 80 16.87 7.68 -0.89
C GLU A 80 15.89 6.61 -0.41
N GLU A 81 15.59 5.66 -1.29
CA GLU A 81 14.67 4.55 -0.98
C GLU A 81 15.20 3.66 0.17
N SER A 82 16.53 3.60 0.37
CA SER A 82 17.15 2.91 1.51
C SER A 82 16.82 3.57 2.84
N ASP A 83 16.75 4.90 2.88
CA ASP A 83 16.44 5.64 4.11
C ASP A 83 14.99 5.47 4.50
N LEU A 84 14.08 5.46 3.51
CA LEU A 84 12.67 5.16 3.71
C LEU A 84 12.48 3.75 4.26
N LYS A 85 13.07 2.74 3.64
CA LYS A 85 13.00 1.35 4.12
C LYS A 85 13.56 1.19 5.53
N ARG A 86 14.63 1.92 5.85
CA ARG A 86 15.21 1.95 7.20
C ARG A 86 14.22 2.51 8.21
N ALA A 87 13.62 3.67 7.93
CA ALA A 87 12.64 4.30 8.81
C ALA A 87 11.37 3.44 8.99
N GLU A 88 10.90 2.78 7.93
CA GLU A 88 9.81 1.79 8.01
C GLU A 88 10.17 0.61 8.91
N GLY A 89 11.40 0.09 8.80
CA GLY A 89 11.88 -1.04 9.60
C GLY A 89 12.02 -0.73 11.08
N PHE A 90 12.40 0.50 11.45
CA PHE A 90 12.46 0.96 12.84
C PHE A 90 11.08 1.34 13.41
N GLY A 91 10.04 1.43 12.58
CA GLY A 91 8.72 1.92 12.99
C GLY A 91 8.69 3.43 13.25
N ASP A 92 9.67 4.17 12.76
CA ASP A 92 9.74 5.63 12.86
C ASP A 92 8.70 6.32 11.98
N MET A 93 8.26 5.62 10.92
CA MET A 93 7.15 6.01 10.08
C MET A 93 6.23 4.83 9.78
N GLN A 94 4.97 5.14 9.47
CA GLN A 94 4.05 4.13 8.96
C GLN A 94 4.60 3.57 7.64
N ARG A 95 4.58 2.24 7.53
CA ARG A 95 4.98 1.54 6.31
C ARG A 95 4.15 2.01 5.12
N ARG A 96 4.82 2.41 4.04
CA ARG A 96 4.15 2.91 2.83
C ARG A 96 3.32 1.82 2.18
N GLU A 97 2.19 2.25 1.62
CA GLU A 97 1.33 1.38 0.83
C GLU A 97 2.11 0.74 -0.35
N PRO A 98 1.80 -0.52 -0.69
CA PRO A 98 2.51 -1.22 -1.76
C PRO A 98 2.27 -0.57 -3.13
N VAL A 99 1.10 0.02 -3.36
CA VAL A 99 0.82 0.79 -4.57
C VAL A 99 0.96 2.27 -4.22
N GLN A 100 1.97 2.92 -4.81
CA GLN A 100 2.22 4.36 -4.64
C GLN A 100 1.78 5.13 -5.88
N LEU A 101 1.90 6.47 -5.84
CA LEU A 101 1.48 7.34 -6.94
C LEU A 101 2.07 6.94 -8.29
N GLU A 102 3.36 6.56 -8.33
CA GLU A 102 4.03 6.13 -9.54
C GLU A 102 3.30 4.94 -10.21
N GLN A 103 2.93 3.92 -9.43
CA GLN A 103 2.22 2.75 -9.96
C GLN A 103 0.77 3.07 -10.35
N LEU A 104 0.11 4.00 -9.63
CA LEU A 104 -1.22 4.47 -10.01
C LEU A 104 -1.22 5.20 -11.36
N LEU A 105 -0.17 5.96 -11.66
CA LEU A 105 -0.03 6.64 -12.95
C LEU A 105 0.11 5.65 -14.12
N LEU A 106 0.72 4.48 -13.91
CA LEU A 106 0.84 3.44 -14.94
C LEU A 106 -0.51 2.85 -15.37
N VAL A 107 -1.50 2.86 -14.49
CA VAL A 107 -2.81 2.23 -14.71
C VAL A 107 -3.94 3.22 -14.95
N LYS A 108 -3.66 4.52 -14.86
CA LYS A 108 -4.66 5.61 -14.92
C LYS A 108 -5.50 5.56 -16.19
N ASP A 109 -4.86 5.31 -17.33
CA ASP A 109 -5.51 5.37 -18.65
C ASP A 109 -6.02 4.00 -19.12
N LEU A 110 -5.86 2.94 -18.32
CA LEU A 110 -6.35 1.60 -18.65
C LEU A 110 -7.87 1.51 -18.49
N GLN A 111 -8.52 1.04 -19.55
CA GLN A 111 -9.97 0.85 -19.62
C GLN A 111 -10.38 -0.62 -19.80
N ASP A 112 -9.46 -1.45 -20.31
CA ASP A 112 -9.74 -2.87 -20.52
C ASP A 112 -9.15 -3.74 -19.40
N PRO A 113 -9.97 -4.57 -18.72
CA PRO A 113 -9.50 -5.43 -17.64
C PRO A 113 -8.54 -6.54 -18.10
N ASP A 114 -8.66 -7.02 -19.34
CA ASP A 114 -7.77 -8.08 -19.85
C ASP A 114 -6.40 -7.52 -20.23
N GLU A 115 -6.36 -6.31 -20.79
CA GLU A 115 -5.11 -5.55 -20.97
C GLU A 115 -4.43 -5.29 -19.62
N ALA A 116 -5.18 -4.80 -18.63
CA ALA A 116 -4.66 -4.56 -17.29
C ALA A 116 -4.09 -5.84 -16.66
N LYS A 117 -4.82 -6.96 -16.75
CA LYS A 117 -4.35 -8.28 -16.30
C LYS A 117 -3.05 -8.70 -17.01
N THR A 118 -2.97 -8.49 -18.32
CA THR A 118 -1.82 -8.90 -19.14
C THR A 118 -0.57 -8.12 -18.77
N LYS A 119 -0.66 -6.79 -18.69
CA LYS A 119 0.43 -5.92 -18.20
C LYS A 119 0.82 -6.26 -16.76
N GLY A 120 -0.15 -6.56 -15.89
CA GLY A 120 0.13 -7.04 -14.53
C GLY A 120 0.98 -8.32 -14.52
N ASN A 121 0.70 -9.27 -15.40
CA ASN A 121 1.50 -10.50 -15.55
C ASN A 121 2.91 -10.23 -16.06
N GLU A 122 3.09 -9.26 -16.96
CA GLU A 122 4.41 -8.84 -17.46
C GLU A 122 5.25 -8.22 -16.34
N TYR A 123 4.68 -7.27 -15.59
CA TYR A 123 5.35 -6.68 -14.43
C TYR A 123 5.67 -7.73 -13.38
N PHE A 124 4.78 -8.69 -13.14
CA PHE A 124 5.04 -9.79 -12.21
C PHE A 124 6.26 -10.62 -12.64
N LYS A 125 6.35 -10.98 -13.93
CA LYS A 125 7.49 -11.73 -14.48
C LYS A 125 8.80 -10.95 -14.40
N SER A 126 8.74 -9.62 -14.54
CA SER A 126 9.90 -8.72 -14.37
C SER A 126 10.35 -8.53 -12.91
N GLY A 127 9.57 -9.03 -11.94
CA GLY A 127 9.83 -8.84 -10.50
C GLY A 127 9.33 -7.50 -9.94
N ASN A 128 8.71 -6.64 -10.75
CA ASN A 128 8.08 -5.41 -10.27
C ASN A 128 6.69 -5.71 -9.70
N PHE A 129 6.65 -6.17 -8.44
CA PHE A 129 5.42 -6.58 -7.78
C PHE A 129 4.49 -5.42 -7.43
N ASN A 130 5.02 -4.21 -7.17
CA ASN A 130 4.22 -3.02 -6.90
C ASN A 130 3.39 -2.63 -8.14
N ALA A 131 4.04 -2.56 -9.32
CA ALA A 131 3.35 -2.28 -10.57
C ALA A 131 2.37 -3.40 -10.95
N ALA A 132 2.77 -4.67 -10.77
CA ALA A 132 1.88 -5.81 -11.01
C ALA A 132 0.60 -5.73 -10.16
N LEU A 133 0.74 -5.41 -8.87
CA LEU A 133 -0.38 -5.28 -7.94
C LEU A 133 -1.34 -4.17 -8.40
N ALA A 134 -0.83 -2.99 -8.76
CA ALA A 134 -1.66 -1.88 -9.24
C ALA A 134 -2.47 -2.26 -10.49
N HIS A 135 -1.87 -3.02 -11.40
CA HIS A 135 -2.55 -3.49 -12.61
C HIS A 135 -3.64 -4.52 -12.30
N TYR A 136 -3.40 -5.47 -11.40
CA TYR A 136 -4.43 -6.42 -10.99
C TYR A 136 -5.57 -5.75 -10.23
N GLU A 137 -5.27 -4.77 -9.38
CA GLU A 137 -6.28 -3.97 -8.67
C GLU A 137 -7.11 -3.14 -9.65
N LYS A 138 -6.49 -2.51 -10.65
CA LYS A 138 -7.22 -1.81 -11.72
C LYS A 138 -8.10 -2.76 -12.54
N ALA A 139 -7.60 -3.94 -12.89
CA ALA A 139 -8.38 -4.94 -13.59
C ALA A 139 -9.62 -5.37 -12.76
N LEU A 140 -9.47 -5.53 -11.45
CA LEU A 140 -10.58 -5.84 -10.54
C LEU A 140 -11.60 -4.70 -10.45
N GLU A 141 -11.15 -3.45 -10.42
CA GLU A 141 -12.02 -2.26 -10.45
C GLU A 141 -12.84 -2.21 -11.74
N LEU A 142 -12.17 -2.37 -12.89
CA LEU A 142 -12.81 -2.36 -14.21
C LEU A 142 -13.80 -3.51 -14.38
N LEU A 143 -13.49 -4.69 -13.84
CA LEU A 143 -14.43 -5.81 -13.85
C LEU A 143 -15.65 -5.53 -12.99
N LYS A 144 -15.49 -5.01 -11.77
CA LYS A 144 -16.63 -4.70 -10.88
C LYS A 144 -17.60 -3.67 -11.46
N ALA A 145 -17.15 -2.87 -12.42
CA ALA A 145 -17.99 -1.91 -13.15
C ALA A 145 -18.82 -2.56 -14.28
N LYS A 146 -18.58 -3.84 -14.62
CA LYS A 146 -19.34 -4.58 -15.64
C LYS A 146 -20.48 -5.38 -14.99
N ASP A 147 -21.59 -5.53 -15.70
CA ASP A 147 -22.80 -6.22 -15.21
C ASP A 147 -22.59 -7.73 -15.03
N GLU A 148 -21.87 -8.37 -15.96
CA GLU A 148 -21.54 -9.79 -15.91
C GLU A 148 -20.03 -9.99 -15.88
N VAL A 149 -19.55 -10.62 -14.81
CA VAL A 149 -18.14 -10.94 -14.64
C VAL A 149 -17.98 -12.40 -14.22
N PRO A 150 -17.18 -13.18 -14.95
CA PRO A 150 -16.83 -14.53 -14.53
C PRO A 150 -16.13 -14.50 -13.17
N ALA A 151 -16.67 -15.23 -12.19
CA ALA A 151 -16.05 -15.36 -10.88
C ALA A 151 -14.63 -15.92 -10.96
N ALA A 152 -14.34 -16.77 -11.95
CA ALA A 152 -13.00 -17.26 -12.27
C ALA A 152 -12.00 -16.11 -12.56
N SER A 153 -12.42 -15.07 -13.28
CA SER A 153 -11.57 -13.90 -13.58
C SER A 153 -11.26 -13.10 -12.32
N ILE A 154 -12.28 -12.84 -11.49
CA ILE A 154 -12.11 -12.16 -10.19
C ILE A 154 -11.18 -12.96 -9.28
N ALA A 155 -11.42 -14.27 -9.17
CA ALA A 155 -10.62 -15.17 -8.35
C ALA A 155 -9.16 -15.23 -8.80
N THR A 156 -8.92 -15.28 -10.12
CA THR A 156 -7.56 -15.26 -10.69
C THR A 156 -6.82 -13.98 -10.34
N LEU A 157 -7.45 -12.82 -10.53
CA LEU A 157 -6.85 -11.52 -10.23
C LEU A 157 -6.57 -11.36 -8.73
N LEU A 158 -7.55 -11.66 -7.86
CA LEU A 158 -7.37 -11.62 -6.41
C LEU A 158 -6.26 -12.55 -5.94
N SER A 159 -6.18 -13.74 -6.52
CA SER A 159 -5.13 -14.70 -6.24
C SER A 159 -3.76 -14.13 -6.65
N ASN A 160 -3.65 -13.52 -7.83
CA ASN A 160 -2.39 -12.91 -8.28
C ASN A 160 -1.98 -11.71 -7.42
N SER A 161 -2.93 -10.86 -7.03
CA SER A 161 -2.72 -9.79 -6.05
C SER A 161 -2.22 -10.34 -4.72
N ALA A 162 -2.78 -11.44 -4.22
CA ALA A 162 -2.30 -12.09 -3.00
C ALA A 162 -0.83 -12.51 -3.11
N LEU A 163 -0.42 -13.05 -4.27
CA LEU A 163 0.98 -13.42 -4.49
C LEU A 163 1.91 -12.19 -4.55
N CYS A 164 1.50 -11.10 -5.21
CA CYS A 164 2.24 -9.84 -5.17
C CYS A 164 2.41 -9.35 -3.72
N LEU A 165 1.34 -9.34 -2.95
CA LEU A 165 1.33 -8.91 -1.55
C LEU A 165 2.26 -9.79 -0.68
N LEU A 166 2.30 -11.10 -0.89
CA LEU A 166 3.26 -11.99 -0.22
C LEU A 166 4.71 -11.63 -0.56
N LYS A 167 5.01 -11.37 -1.84
CA LYS A 167 6.36 -10.93 -2.27
C LYS A 167 6.73 -9.57 -1.69
N LEU A 168 5.75 -8.68 -1.55
CA LEU A 168 5.87 -7.37 -0.92
C LEU A 168 5.79 -7.43 0.62
N LYS A 169 5.74 -8.60 1.24
CA LYS A 169 5.67 -8.77 2.71
C LYS A 169 4.45 -8.12 3.36
N TRP A 170 3.29 -8.20 2.73
CA TRP A 170 1.99 -7.78 3.27
C TRP A 170 1.05 -8.98 3.49
N PRO A 171 1.36 -9.87 4.45
CA PRO A 171 0.67 -11.15 4.60
C PRO A 171 -0.80 -10.99 5.03
N ASP A 172 -1.15 -10.01 5.86
CA ASP A 172 -2.55 -9.72 6.24
C ASP A 172 -3.45 -9.48 5.03
N ARG A 173 -2.96 -8.64 4.11
CA ARG A 173 -3.69 -8.29 2.89
C ARG A 173 -3.72 -9.46 1.92
N ALA A 174 -2.61 -10.20 1.82
CA ALA A 174 -2.57 -11.41 1.00
C ALA A 174 -3.61 -12.44 1.47
N LYS A 175 -3.71 -12.68 2.79
CA LYS A 175 -4.73 -13.57 3.39
C LYS A 175 -6.14 -13.10 3.05
N LYS A 176 -6.39 -11.79 3.11
CA LYS A 176 -7.69 -11.19 2.74
C LYS A 176 -8.01 -11.40 1.26
N CYS A 177 -7.09 -11.08 0.36
CA CYS A 177 -7.28 -11.26 -1.09
C CYS A 177 -7.53 -12.73 -1.44
N ALA A 178 -6.74 -13.66 -0.90
CA ALA A 178 -6.92 -15.09 -1.15
C ALA A 178 -8.25 -15.62 -0.59
N SER A 179 -8.70 -15.12 0.57
CA SER A 179 -10.02 -15.46 1.12
C SER A 179 -11.17 -14.93 0.26
N GLN A 180 -11.03 -13.72 -0.28
CA GLN A 180 -12.02 -13.16 -1.22
C GLN A 180 -12.06 -13.95 -2.52
N ALA A 181 -10.91 -14.42 -3.02
CA ALA A 181 -10.84 -15.28 -4.20
C ALA A 181 -11.62 -16.59 -3.99
N LEU A 182 -11.41 -17.26 -2.85
CA LEU A 182 -12.14 -18.48 -2.49
C LEU A 182 -13.65 -18.23 -2.35
N ALA A 183 -14.05 -17.10 -1.76
CA ALA A 183 -15.45 -16.73 -1.63
C ALA A 183 -16.12 -16.51 -3.00
N ALA A 184 -15.43 -15.86 -3.93
CA ALA A 184 -15.93 -15.59 -5.28
C ALA A 184 -16.20 -16.88 -6.07
N VAL A 185 -15.28 -17.85 -6.01
CA VAL A 185 -15.48 -19.14 -6.71
C VAL A 185 -16.60 -19.94 -6.06
N ARG A 186 -16.70 -19.94 -4.74
CA ARG A 186 -17.78 -20.64 -4.02
C ARG A 186 -19.16 -20.10 -4.39
N SER A 187 -19.33 -18.79 -4.54
CA SER A 187 -20.63 -18.18 -4.90
C SER A 187 -21.08 -18.46 -6.33
N ALA A 188 -20.15 -18.81 -7.23
CA ALA A 188 -20.46 -19.07 -8.63
C ALA A 188 -20.71 -20.56 -8.95
N GLU A 189 -20.59 -21.44 -7.95
CA GLU A 189 -20.74 -22.90 -8.09
C GLU A 189 -19.90 -23.51 -9.24
N ASP A 190 -18.81 -22.84 -9.62
CA ASP A 190 -17.93 -23.28 -10.70
C ASP A 190 -16.99 -24.37 -10.20
N ALA A 191 -17.48 -25.61 -10.28
CA ALA A 191 -16.75 -26.82 -9.87
C ALA A 191 -15.53 -27.10 -10.75
N THR A 192 -15.37 -26.43 -11.90
CA THR A 192 -14.26 -26.65 -12.83
C THR A 192 -13.02 -25.81 -12.52
N PHE A 193 -13.18 -24.78 -11.70
CA PHE A 193 -12.07 -23.87 -11.36
C PHE A 193 -11.08 -24.51 -10.38
N ASP A 194 -9.79 -24.56 -10.76
CA ASP A 194 -8.72 -25.04 -9.88
C ASP A 194 -8.45 -24.07 -8.72
N GLN A 195 -8.89 -24.46 -7.52
CA GLN A 195 -8.74 -23.69 -6.29
C GLN A 195 -7.39 -23.93 -5.58
N SER A 196 -6.53 -24.82 -6.07
CA SER A 196 -5.28 -25.21 -5.41
C SER A 196 -4.40 -24.00 -5.09
N LYS A 197 -4.22 -23.10 -6.06
CA LYS A 197 -3.40 -21.88 -5.92
C LYS A 197 -3.97 -20.90 -4.90
N LEU A 198 -5.29 -20.84 -4.74
CA LEU A 198 -5.95 -19.91 -3.83
C LEU A 198 -5.69 -20.33 -2.39
N PHE A 199 -5.90 -21.62 -2.08
CA PHE A 199 -5.58 -22.20 -0.78
C PHE A 199 -4.09 -22.10 -0.48
N TYR A 200 -3.23 -22.44 -1.45
CA TYR A 200 -1.77 -22.36 -1.27
C TYR A 200 -1.31 -20.94 -0.91
N ARG A 201 -1.80 -19.92 -1.63
CA ARG A 201 -1.46 -18.51 -1.36
C ARG A 201 -2.00 -18.03 -0.01
N ARG A 202 -3.19 -18.49 0.41
CA ARG A 202 -3.71 -18.19 1.75
C ARG A 202 -2.88 -18.87 2.85
N ALA A 203 -2.47 -20.12 2.64
CA ALA A 203 -1.61 -20.84 3.58
C ALA A 203 -0.28 -20.12 3.80
N LEU A 204 0.39 -19.67 2.74
CA LEU A 204 1.62 -18.87 2.84
C LEU A 204 1.42 -17.56 3.61
N ALA A 205 0.25 -16.93 3.44
CA ALA A 205 -0.08 -15.72 4.18
C ALA A 205 -0.32 -16.01 5.66
N CYS A 206 -1.03 -17.09 5.99
CA CYS A 206 -1.25 -17.54 7.36
C CYS A 206 0.05 -17.96 8.05
N GLU A 207 0.95 -18.65 7.34
CA GLU A 207 2.29 -19.00 7.84
C GLU A 207 3.09 -17.75 8.21
N ALA A 208 3.10 -16.73 7.34
CA ALA A 208 3.75 -15.45 7.61
C ALA A 208 3.10 -14.63 8.75
N LEU A 209 1.87 -14.97 9.14
CA LEU A 209 1.14 -14.39 10.28
C LEU A 209 1.19 -15.28 11.52
N GLU A 210 1.94 -16.39 11.49
CA GLU A 210 2.02 -17.38 12.57
C GLU A 210 0.68 -18.07 12.90
N ASP A 211 -0.30 -18.00 11.99
CA ASP A 211 -1.56 -18.74 12.06
C ASP A 211 -1.38 -20.14 11.46
N TYR A 212 -0.57 -20.95 12.15
CA TYR A 212 -0.16 -22.28 11.67
C TYR A 212 -1.33 -23.25 11.53
N ALA A 213 -2.37 -23.11 12.36
CA ALA A 213 -3.55 -23.97 12.30
C ALA A 213 -4.27 -23.82 10.95
N MET A 214 -4.55 -22.58 10.54
CA MET A 214 -5.17 -22.31 9.24
C MET A 214 -4.23 -22.63 8.09
N ALA A 215 -2.92 -22.39 8.24
CA ALA A 215 -1.93 -22.68 7.21
C ALA A 215 -1.88 -24.18 6.85
N VAL A 216 -1.88 -25.07 7.85
CA VAL A 216 -1.87 -26.54 7.63
C VAL A 216 -3.16 -27.02 6.98
N GLU A 217 -4.31 -26.50 7.42
CA GLU A 217 -5.60 -26.84 6.84
C GLU A 217 -5.67 -26.43 5.36
N ASP A 218 -5.23 -25.20 5.04
CA ASP A 218 -5.21 -24.70 3.67
C ASP A 218 -4.19 -25.42 2.78
N MET A 219 -3.01 -25.79 3.29
CA MET A 219 -2.06 -26.63 2.55
C MET A 219 -2.67 -28.00 2.21
N SER A 220 -3.37 -28.61 3.16
CA SER A 220 -4.05 -29.89 2.95
C SER A 220 -5.14 -29.78 1.88
N ARG A 221 -5.94 -28.71 1.92
CA ARG A 221 -6.95 -28.41 0.89
C ARG A 221 -6.33 -28.13 -0.47
N ALA A 222 -5.23 -27.38 -0.51
CA ALA A 222 -4.51 -27.08 -1.75
C ALA A 222 -4.05 -28.37 -2.44
N LEU A 223 -3.46 -29.29 -1.68
CA LEU A 223 -3.02 -30.60 -2.18
C LEU A 223 -4.20 -31.45 -2.66
N GLN A 224 -5.33 -31.44 -1.94
CA GLN A 224 -6.52 -32.18 -2.35
C GLN A 224 -7.08 -31.65 -3.68
N GLN A 225 -7.13 -30.33 -3.87
CA GLN A 225 -7.62 -29.72 -5.11
C GLN A 225 -6.68 -29.99 -6.29
N ALA A 226 -5.35 -29.94 -6.06
CA ALA A 226 -4.36 -30.20 -7.11
C ALA A 226 -4.33 -31.66 -7.61
N LYS A 227 -4.97 -32.59 -6.90
CA LYS A 227 -5.05 -34.02 -7.25
C LYS A 227 -6.34 -34.40 -7.99
N LYS A 228 -7.31 -33.49 -8.06
CA LYS A 228 -8.55 -33.70 -8.84
C LYS A 228 -8.25 -33.53 -10.32
#